data_AF-A0A6G0TTW5-F1
#
_entry.id   AF-A0A6G0TTW5-F1
#
_cell.length_a   1.000
_cell.length_b   1.000
_cell.length_c   1.000
_cell.angle_alpha   90.00
_cell.angle_beta   90.00
_cell.angle_gamma   90.00
#
_symmetry.space_group_name_H-M   'P 1'
#
loop_
_entity.id
_entity.type
_entity.pdbx_description
1 polymer ?
#
loop_
_entity_poly.entity_id
_entity_poly.type
_entity_poly.pdbx_seq_one_letter_code
_entity_poly.pdbx_strand_id
1 'polypeptide(L)'
;MNKINNHLSYKMEGDKSTDNSDDYYKNVKLVGFVKTDSETLSGYKNDGFQWSSADNLSSYPSSYDRENDIISSSKVLGGDTTVPVYPNSVNRCCTRKVLYKRLPILQWLPKYTVGEHGISDLVAGVTVGLTVIPQAIAFANVAGLPPQIGLYSSFMACFVYTIFGSCKDPALGPTAIMAIMTRENIHDMGPEFAILLCFITGIVQLIMGFAQLGFLIDFISGPVSAGFTSAAAIVIATSQLKDLLGINIKANSFIGFWDQLAMHIREISVGDGTLGITCMIVLLLLRKMKDIQIGPLDAKDKTTGQRMVSSIIWLISTARNIIVVVFCAALGYMYKEHGNLPFKLSSHVESGLPSFRPPPFESRVGNETYNFVEMASKLGSGILVVPLLSILENISLAKFFCKWILHFYFRRTCV
;
A
#
# COMPACT_ATOMS: atom_id res chain seq x y z
N MET A 1 62.49 -14.53 -8.52
CA MET A 1 62.74 -13.71 -9.74
C MET A 1 61.63 -13.99 -10.75
N ASN A 2 61.18 -13.06 -11.59
CA ASN A 2 61.07 -11.60 -11.42
C ASN A 2 60.15 -11.05 -12.54
N LYS A 3 59.04 -10.34 -12.20
CA LYS A 3 57.96 -9.94 -13.14
C LYS A 3 57.23 -11.16 -13.75
N ILE A 4 55.96 -11.10 -14.19
CA ILE A 4 55.04 -9.96 -14.39
C ILE A 4 53.76 -10.20 -13.58
N ASN A 5 53.45 -9.32 -12.63
CA ASN A 5 52.11 -9.20 -12.03
C ASN A 5 52.02 -7.86 -11.26
N ASN A 6 51.74 -6.76 -11.98
CA ASN A 6 51.42 -5.45 -11.41
C ASN A 6 51.05 -4.45 -12.52
N HIS A 7 49.77 -4.14 -12.69
CA HIS A 7 49.27 -2.85 -13.17
C HIS A 7 47.74 -2.80 -13.06
N LEU A 8 47.22 -2.46 -11.87
CA LEU A 8 45.93 -1.77 -11.60
C LEU A 8 45.68 -1.77 -10.08
N SER A 9 46.38 -0.88 -9.38
CA SER A 9 46.09 -0.52 -7.99
C SER A 9 46.53 0.93 -7.76
N TYR A 10 45.95 1.57 -6.74
CA TYR A 10 46.09 2.99 -6.38
C TYR A 10 45.59 4.01 -7.42
N LYS A 11 44.38 4.51 -7.18
CA LYS A 11 44.28 5.83 -6.52
C LYS A 11 43.04 5.90 -5.60
N MET A 12 43.25 5.62 -4.32
CA MET A 12 42.31 5.86 -3.23
C MET A 12 42.93 6.91 -2.30
N GLU A 13 42.35 8.10 -2.25
CA GLU A 13 42.47 9.10 -1.19
C GLU A 13 41.51 10.25 -1.57
N GLY A 14 40.51 10.65 -0.79
CA GLY A 14 39.97 10.05 0.43
C GLY A 14 39.03 11.04 1.11
N ASP A 15 37.87 10.59 1.60
CA ASP A 15 37.09 11.34 2.59
C ASP A 15 36.47 10.36 3.59
N LYS A 16 36.53 10.71 4.87
CA LYS A 16 36.11 9.89 6.01
C LYS A 16 35.13 10.68 6.88
N SER A 17 33.90 10.81 6.41
CA SER A 17 32.76 11.04 7.31
C SER A 17 32.35 9.69 7.91
N THR A 18 32.48 9.55 9.23
CA THR A 18 32.08 8.34 9.96
C THR A 18 30.57 8.17 9.94
N ASP A 19 30.12 6.96 9.60
CA ASP A 19 28.70 6.60 9.72
C ASP A 19 28.23 6.73 11.17
N ASN A 20 27.21 7.55 11.38
CA ASN A 20 26.45 7.67 12.62
C ASN A 20 24.97 7.91 12.30
N SER A 21 24.48 7.20 11.28
CA SER A 21 23.17 7.44 10.64
C SER A 21 21.98 6.88 11.45
N ASP A 22 22.22 5.91 12.34
CA ASP A 22 21.15 5.11 12.94
C ASP A 22 20.45 5.77 14.14
N ASP A 23 21.11 6.65 14.90
CA ASP A 23 20.55 7.13 16.17
C ASP A 23 19.47 8.22 16.01
N TYR A 24 19.43 8.90 14.85
CA TYR A 24 18.48 9.98 14.57
C TYR A 24 17.03 9.53 14.33
N TYR A 25 16.78 8.23 14.08
CA TYR A 25 15.44 7.73 13.70
C TYR A 25 14.52 7.40 14.90
N LYS A 26 15.01 7.46 16.15
CA LYS A 26 14.26 7.06 17.36
C LYS A 26 12.99 7.88 17.68
N ASN A 27 12.73 9.00 17.02
CA ASN A 27 11.70 9.97 17.42
C ASN A 27 10.55 10.22 16.42
N VAL A 28 10.32 9.34 15.43
CA VAL A 28 9.11 9.43 14.58
C VAL A 28 7.89 8.85 15.32
N LYS A 29 7.29 9.65 16.22
CA LYS A 29 6.06 9.27 16.93
C LYS A 29 4.88 9.13 15.96
N LEU A 30 4.43 7.90 15.72
CA LEU A 30 3.10 7.64 15.18
C LEU A 30 2.05 8.19 16.17
N VAL A 31 1.07 8.93 15.65
CA VAL A 31 0.14 9.70 16.50
C VAL A 31 -0.87 8.78 17.17
N GLY A 32 -0.67 8.54 18.48
CA GLY A 32 -1.78 8.27 19.39
C GLY A 32 -1.64 7.13 20.39
N PHE A 33 -0.50 6.98 21.07
CA PHE A 33 -0.44 6.25 22.34
C PHE A 33 0.04 7.15 23.47
N VAL A 34 -0.67 7.09 24.60
CA VAL A 34 -0.25 7.71 25.86
C VAL A 34 0.63 6.69 26.57
N LYS A 35 1.86 7.07 26.92
CA LYS A 35 2.69 6.30 27.84
C LYS A 35 2.50 6.91 29.23
N THR A 36 1.97 6.13 30.16
CA THR A 36 2.02 6.41 31.60
C THR A 36 3.32 5.85 32.17
N ASP A 37 3.78 6.40 33.28
CA ASP A 37 5.18 6.27 33.71
C ASP A 37 5.54 4.95 34.41
N SER A 38 6.84 4.68 34.45
CA SER A 38 7.49 3.63 35.25
C SER A 38 8.87 4.13 35.65
N GLU A 39 9.19 4.13 36.94
CA GLU A 39 10.25 4.96 37.53
C GLU A 39 11.67 4.33 37.57
N THR A 40 12.65 5.16 37.93
CA THR A 40 13.94 4.83 38.59
C THR A 40 14.91 3.82 37.97
N LEU A 41 16.08 4.32 37.51
CA LEU A 41 17.39 4.22 38.21
C LEU A 41 18.34 5.25 37.54
N SER A 42 18.90 6.23 38.25
CA SER A 42 20.16 6.20 39.03
C SER A 42 21.45 6.18 38.18
N GLY A 43 22.28 7.24 38.24
CA GLY A 43 23.60 7.26 37.56
C GLY A 43 24.27 8.64 37.36
N TYR A 44 24.94 9.14 38.40
CA TYR A 44 26.01 10.18 38.44
C TYR A 44 26.46 10.97 37.18
N LYS A 45 26.34 12.31 37.29
CA LYS A 45 27.41 13.36 37.18
C LYS A 45 28.39 13.46 35.99
N ASN A 46 28.51 14.71 35.50
CA ASN A 46 29.74 15.47 35.13
C ASN A 46 30.56 14.99 33.90
N ASP A 47 31.28 15.84 33.15
CA ASP A 47 31.53 17.31 33.14
C ASP A 47 31.84 17.78 31.68
N GLY A 48 31.86 19.09 31.39
CA GLY A 48 32.79 19.61 30.35
C GLY A 48 32.30 20.54 29.22
N PHE A 49 32.26 21.84 29.51
CA PHE A 49 32.83 22.94 28.69
C PHE A 49 32.12 23.57 27.45
N GLN A 50 32.58 24.79 27.13
CA GLN A 50 32.03 25.81 26.18
C GLN A 50 32.74 25.72 24.79
N TRP A 51 32.42 26.45 23.71
CA TRP A 51 32.10 27.88 23.43
C TRP A 51 30.99 28.01 22.35
N SER A 52 30.16 29.04 22.17
CA SER A 52 30.07 30.48 22.56
C SER A 52 30.32 31.46 21.40
N SER A 53 29.34 32.35 21.16
CA SER A 53 29.40 33.61 20.36
C SER A 53 29.47 33.48 18.82
N ALA A 54 28.84 34.35 18.00
CA ALA A 54 27.80 35.37 18.23
C ALA A 54 27.18 35.86 16.88
N ASP A 55 25.99 36.48 16.95
CA ASP A 55 25.51 37.62 16.12
C ASP A 55 25.33 37.51 14.57
N ASN A 56 24.31 38.11 13.92
CA ASN A 56 23.05 38.75 14.36
C ASN A 56 22.07 38.96 13.17
N LEU A 57 20.81 39.36 13.46
CA LEU A 57 19.85 40.07 12.56
C LEU A 57 19.26 39.28 11.34
N SER A 58 17.96 39.27 10.97
CA SER A 58 16.61 39.48 11.58
C SER A 58 15.55 39.05 10.50
N SER A 59 14.21 39.03 10.61
CA SER A 59 13.20 39.32 11.65
C SER A 59 11.82 38.71 11.26
N TYR A 60 10.80 38.84 12.14
CA TYR A 60 9.33 38.71 11.93
C TYR A 60 8.70 37.34 11.54
N PRO A 61 7.48 37.04 12.05
CA PRO A 61 7.13 37.07 13.47
C PRO A 61 6.49 35.74 13.94
N SER A 62 6.67 35.40 15.21
CA SER A 62 5.91 34.34 15.89
C SER A 62 4.81 34.94 16.77
N SER A 63 3.61 34.36 16.76
CA SER A 63 2.50 34.76 17.64
C SER A 63 1.48 33.63 17.78
N TYR A 64 1.51 32.92 18.92
CA TYR A 64 0.31 32.34 19.55
C TYR A 64 0.65 31.90 20.98
N ASP A 65 0.48 32.82 21.92
CA ASP A 65 0.64 32.56 23.35
C ASP A 65 -0.44 31.62 23.89
N ARG A 66 -0.05 30.69 24.76
CA ARG A 66 -0.75 30.48 26.04
C ARG A 66 0.10 29.71 27.07
N GLU A 67 0.93 30.44 27.80
CA GLU A 67 1.48 29.94 29.07
C GLU A 67 1.25 30.98 30.18
N ASN A 68 0.17 30.76 30.94
CA ASN A 68 -0.18 31.42 32.20
C ASN A 68 -1.39 30.68 32.77
N ASP A 69 -1.19 29.95 33.89
CA ASP A 69 -2.19 29.57 34.93
C ASP A 69 -1.66 28.43 35.86
N ILE A 70 -0.37 28.40 36.20
CA ILE A 70 0.18 27.53 37.27
C ILE A 70 1.10 28.31 38.22
N ILE A 71 0.64 29.48 38.70
CA ILE A 71 1.20 30.13 39.89
C ILE A 71 0.05 30.56 40.82
N SER A 72 -0.47 29.62 41.61
CA SER A 72 -1.31 29.90 42.77
C SER A 72 -1.37 28.70 43.73
N SER A 73 -1.30 28.99 45.03
CA SER A 73 -1.58 28.07 46.16
C SER A 73 -0.77 26.77 46.25
N SER A 74 0.52 26.89 46.60
CA SER A 74 1.16 25.95 47.52
C SER A 74 1.13 26.51 48.95
N LYS A 75 0.10 26.16 49.73
CA LYS A 75 0.07 26.43 51.19
C LYS A 75 -0.36 25.21 52.01
N VAL A 76 0.53 24.87 52.92
CA VAL A 76 0.49 23.82 53.93
C VAL A 76 -0.75 23.89 54.82
N LEU A 77 -1.41 22.75 55.07
CA LEU A 77 -1.68 22.18 56.41
C LEU A 77 -2.44 20.86 56.28
N GLY A 78 -2.34 19.99 57.30
CA GLY A 78 -2.93 18.64 57.30
C GLY A 78 -4.29 18.56 57.99
N GLY A 79 -4.97 17.42 57.79
CA GLY A 79 -6.23 17.05 58.44
C GLY A 79 -6.85 15.83 57.76
N ASP A 80 -7.52 14.97 58.53
CA ASP A 80 -8.21 13.79 58.00
C ASP A 80 -9.42 14.19 57.13
N THR A 81 -9.49 13.69 55.90
CA THR A 81 -10.77 13.60 55.18
C THR A 81 -10.82 12.33 54.32
N THR A 82 -11.98 11.67 54.32
CA THR A 82 -12.24 10.40 53.63
C THR A 82 -12.10 10.50 52.10
N VAL A 83 -11.51 9.48 51.47
CA VAL A 83 -11.50 9.33 50.01
C VAL A 83 -12.90 8.95 49.49
N PRO A 84 -13.54 9.77 48.62
CA PRO A 84 -14.83 9.42 48.04
C PRO A 84 -14.65 8.42 46.89
N VAL A 85 -15.00 7.16 47.13
CA VAL A 85 -15.01 6.10 46.11
C VAL A 85 -16.11 6.41 45.08
N TYR A 86 -15.73 6.84 43.87
CA TYR A 86 -16.64 7.12 42.75
C TYR A 86 -16.58 6.02 41.67
N PRO A 87 -17.52 5.06 41.64
CA PRO A 87 -17.58 4.03 40.61
C PRO A 87 -18.22 4.57 39.32
N ASN A 88 -17.42 5.23 38.47
CA ASN A 88 -17.88 5.79 37.19
C ASN A 88 -16.94 5.41 36.01
N SER A 89 -16.83 4.09 35.75
CA SER A 89 -15.99 3.53 34.66
C SER A 89 -16.72 3.25 33.34
N VAL A 90 -18.06 3.30 33.28
CA VAL A 90 -18.82 2.87 32.09
C VAL A 90 -19.00 4.00 31.06
N ASN A 91 -19.33 5.22 31.51
CA ASN A 91 -19.71 6.33 30.62
C ASN A 91 -18.56 6.98 29.82
N ARG A 92 -17.33 6.47 29.91
CA ARG A 92 -16.14 7.08 29.27
C ARG A 92 -15.84 6.58 27.85
N CYS A 93 -16.45 5.47 27.44
CA CYS A 93 -16.16 4.80 26.15
C CYS A 93 -16.47 5.68 24.93
N CYS A 94 -17.61 6.40 24.95
CA CYS A 94 -18.10 7.20 23.82
C CYS A 94 -17.68 8.68 23.86
N THR A 95 -16.50 8.99 24.40
CA THR A 95 -15.98 10.37 24.42
C THR A 95 -15.77 10.89 22.98
N ARG A 96 -16.20 12.12 22.66
CA ARG A 96 -16.08 12.73 21.30
C ARG A 96 -14.67 12.64 20.68
N LYS A 97 -13.62 12.68 21.50
CA LYS A 97 -12.21 12.47 21.09
C LYS A 97 -11.94 11.05 20.55
N VAL A 98 -12.56 10.02 21.14
CA VAL A 98 -12.46 8.61 20.70
C VAL A 98 -13.19 8.41 19.38
N LEU A 99 -14.37 9.01 19.22
CA LEU A 99 -15.14 8.96 17.97
C LEU A 99 -14.33 9.55 16.80
N TYR A 100 -13.75 10.74 16.95
CA TYR A 100 -12.87 11.32 15.94
C TYR A 100 -11.62 10.46 15.65
N LYS A 101 -11.05 9.77 16.65
CA LYS A 101 -9.90 8.86 16.45
C LYS A 101 -10.28 7.55 15.73
N ARG A 102 -11.53 7.10 15.84
CA ARG A 102 -12.03 5.85 15.20
C ARG A 102 -12.70 6.07 13.84
N LEU A 103 -13.18 7.28 13.55
CA LEU A 103 -13.76 7.68 12.25
C LEU A 103 -13.01 8.90 11.70
N PRO A 104 -11.86 8.70 11.01
CA PRO A 104 -11.06 9.81 10.46
C PRO A 104 -11.82 10.71 9.49
N ILE A 105 -12.85 10.19 8.80
CA ILE A 105 -13.76 10.97 7.94
C ILE A 105 -14.36 12.19 8.65
N LEU A 106 -14.67 12.06 9.94
CA LEU A 106 -15.23 13.16 10.74
C LEU A 106 -14.20 14.26 11.08
N GLN A 107 -12.91 14.03 10.83
CA GLN A 107 -11.84 15.02 11.00
C GLN A 107 -11.45 15.74 9.70
N TRP A 108 -11.41 15.03 8.57
CA TRP A 108 -10.95 15.58 7.29
C TRP A 108 -12.07 16.19 6.46
N LEU A 109 -13.26 15.56 6.43
CA LEU A 109 -14.37 16.03 5.59
C LEU A 109 -14.83 17.46 5.92
N PRO A 110 -14.92 17.91 7.20
CA PRO A 110 -15.26 19.30 7.53
C PRO A 110 -14.17 20.33 7.21
N LYS A 111 -12.98 19.89 6.78
CA LYS A 111 -11.84 20.76 6.40
C LYS A 111 -11.55 20.75 4.90
N TYR A 112 -12.40 20.09 4.10
CA TYR A 112 -12.13 19.85 2.69
C TYR A 112 -12.60 21.02 1.80
N THR A 113 -11.65 21.81 1.29
CA THR A 113 -11.93 22.93 0.37
C THR A 113 -12.17 22.41 -1.06
N VAL A 114 -13.44 22.16 -1.39
CA VAL A 114 -13.85 21.64 -2.72
C VAL A 114 -13.30 22.46 -3.89
N GLY A 115 -13.24 23.80 -3.74
CA GLY A 115 -12.75 24.69 -4.79
C GLY A 115 -11.25 24.57 -5.11
N GLU A 116 -10.43 24.08 -4.18
CA GLU A 116 -8.98 23.93 -4.35
C GLU A 116 -8.58 22.50 -4.70
N HIS A 117 -9.29 21.49 -4.18
CA HIS A 117 -8.89 20.09 -4.30
C HIS A 117 -9.81 19.26 -5.21
N GLY A 118 -11.09 19.63 -5.37
CA GLY A 118 -12.09 18.81 -6.03
C GLY A 118 -11.76 18.42 -7.47
N ILE A 119 -11.15 19.31 -8.25
CA ILE A 119 -10.73 19.02 -9.63
C ILE A 119 -9.52 18.07 -9.65
N SER A 120 -8.56 18.28 -8.74
CA SER A 120 -7.37 17.42 -8.61
C SER A 120 -7.76 16.01 -8.21
N ASP A 121 -8.63 15.89 -7.20
CA ASP A 121 -9.06 14.60 -6.66
C ASP A 121 -10.01 13.85 -7.61
N LEU A 122 -10.82 14.58 -8.40
CA LEU A 122 -11.61 14.00 -9.48
C LEU A 122 -10.72 13.39 -10.57
N VAL A 123 -9.71 14.14 -11.05
CA VAL A 123 -8.77 13.65 -12.07
C VAL A 123 -7.94 12.49 -11.55
N ALA A 124 -7.47 12.55 -10.30
CA ALA A 124 -6.78 11.45 -9.64
C ALA A 124 -7.68 10.22 -9.48
N GLY A 125 -8.90 10.38 -8.97
CA GLY A 125 -9.88 9.31 -8.75
C GLY A 125 -10.28 8.60 -10.05
N VAL A 126 -10.53 9.35 -11.13
CA VAL A 126 -10.79 8.76 -12.47
C VAL A 126 -9.58 7.99 -12.98
N THR A 127 -8.37 8.55 -12.85
CA THR A 127 -7.13 7.90 -13.31
C THR A 127 -6.83 6.61 -12.53
N VAL A 128 -7.01 6.63 -11.21
CA VAL A 128 -6.83 5.46 -10.33
C VAL A 128 -7.91 4.42 -10.61
N GLY A 129 -9.19 4.80 -10.66
CA GLY A 129 -10.31 3.89 -10.93
C GLY A 129 -10.17 3.14 -12.27
N LEU A 130 -9.85 3.86 -13.34
CA LEU A 130 -9.59 3.26 -14.67
C LEU A 130 -8.34 2.37 -14.69
N THR A 131 -7.39 2.56 -13.77
CA THR A 131 -6.22 1.67 -13.60
C THR A 131 -6.57 0.44 -12.76
N VAL A 132 -7.44 0.58 -11.75
CA VAL A 132 -7.84 -0.50 -10.83
C VAL A 132 -8.75 -1.54 -11.51
N ILE A 133 -9.62 -1.15 -12.45
CA ILE A 133 -10.50 -2.08 -13.19
C ILE A 133 -9.74 -3.27 -13.82
N PRO A 134 -8.74 -3.07 -14.72
CA PRO A 134 -8.01 -4.18 -15.32
C PRO A 134 -7.15 -4.95 -14.31
N GLN A 135 -6.58 -4.26 -13.30
CA GLN A 135 -5.82 -4.88 -12.21
C GLN A 135 -6.70 -5.84 -11.39
N ALA A 136 -7.93 -5.45 -11.08
CA ALA A 136 -8.88 -6.25 -10.31
C ALA A 136 -9.33 -7.50 -11.08
N ILE A 137 -9.56 -7.38 -12.39
CA ILE A 137 -9.86 -8.51 -13.28
C ILE A 137 -8.67 -9.48 -13.34
N ALA A 138 -7.44 -8.98 -13.51
CA ALA A 138 -6.24 -9.79 -13.53
C ALA A 138 -6.04 -10.55 -12.20
N PHE A 139 -6.22 -9.88 -11.06
CA PHE A 139 -6.04 -10.51 -9.75
C PHE A 139 -7.17 -11.50 -9.38
N ALA A 140 -8.39 -11.33 -9.88
CA ALA A 140 -9.41 -12.37 -9.81
C ALA A 140 -8.97 -13.63 -10.58
N ASN A 141 -8.43 -13.47 -11.80
CA ASN A 141 -7.90 -14.58 -12.59
C ASN A 141 -6.66 -15.25 -11.93
N VAL A 142 -5.82 -14.49 -11.22
CA VAL A 142 -4.72 -15.04 -10.39
C VAL A 142 -5.26 -15.84 -9.20
N ALA A 143 -6.34 -15.37 -8.56
CA ALA A 143 -7.05 -16.11 -7.51
C ALA A 143 -7.80 -17.35 -8.04
N GLY A 144 -7.99 -17.48 -9.35
CA GLY A 144 -8.82 -18.51 -9.98
C GLY A 144 -10.32 -18.30 -9.74
N LEU A 145 -10.74 -17.04 -9.62
CA LEU A 145 -12.11 -16.61 -9.33
C LEU A 145 -12.72 -15.84 -10.52
N PRO A 146 -14.06 -15.75 -10.63
CA PRO A 146 -14.70 -14.92 -11.65
C PRO A 146 -14.25 -13.44 -11.55
N PRO A 147 -13.95 -12.75 -12.68
CA PRO A 147 -13.53 -11.35 -12.71
C PRO A 147 -14.35 -10.38 -11.85
N GLN A 148 -15.66 -10.62 -11.79
CA GLN A 148 -16.65 -9.91 -10.99
C GLN A 148 -16.21 -9.77 -9.53
N ILE A 149 -15.65 -10.83 -8.92
CA ILE A 149 -15.26 -10.87 -7.51
C ILE A 149 -14.11 -9.87 -7.24
N GLY A 150 -13.16 -9.75 -8.17
CA GLY A 150 -12.09 -8.75 -8.08
C GLY A 150 -12.64 -7.32 -8.17
N LEU A 151 -13.55 -7.07 -9.11
CA LEU A 151 -14.21 -5.78 -9.26
C LEU A 151 -15.01 -5.38 -8.00
N TYR A 152 -15.84 -6.28 -7.48
CA TYR A 152 -16.60 -6.06 -6.24
C TYR A 152 -15.68 -5.81 -5.03
N SER A 153 -14.57 -6.55 -4.91
CA SER A 153 -13.55 -6.35 -3.88
C SER A 153 -12.94 -4.96 -3.97
N SER A 154 -12.52 -4.53 -5.17
CA SER A 154 -11.92 -3.20 -5.39
C SER A 154 -12.89 -2.05 -5.08
N PHE A 155 -14.16 -2.20 -5.47
CA PHE A 155 -15.22 -1.23 -5.21
C PHE A 155 -15.46 -1.09 -3.70
N MET A 156 -15.72 -2.20 -3.00
CA MET A 156 -16.07 -2.17 -1.57
C MET A 156 -14.88 -1.71 -0.70
N ALA A 157 -13.64 -2.09 -1.05
CA ALA A 157 -12.44 -1.66 -0.33
C ALA A 157 -12.32 -0.13 -0.29
N CYS A 158 -12.56 0.55 -1.42
CA CYS A 158 -12.54 2.02 -1.49
C CYS A 158 -13.58 2.65 -0.56
N PHE A 159 -14.85 2.23 -0.63
CA PHE A 159 -15.92 2.79 0.21
C PHE A 159 -15.66 2.62 1.71
N VAL A 160 -15.20 1.43 2.14
CA VAL A 160 -14.85 1.18 3.54
C VAL A 160 -13.64 2.03 3.96
N TYR A 161 -12.63 2.17 3.10
CA TYR A 161 -11.45 2.98 3.40
C TYR A 161 -11.74 4.49 3.47
N THR A 162 -12.69 5.03 2.69
CA THR A 162 -13.10 6.44 2.81
C THR A 162 -13.63 6.78 4.22
N ILE A 163 -14.26 5.82 4.90
CA ILE A 163 -14.85 6.01 6.23
C ILE A 163 -13.82 5.80 7.35
N PHE A 164 -13.04 4.71 7.27
CA PHE A 164 -12.15 4.24 8.36
C PHE A 164 -10.65 4.50 8.12
N GLY A 165 -10.25 4.93 6.92
CA GLY A 165 -8.85 5.10 6.52
C GLY A 165 -8.16 6.28 7.21
N SER A 166 -7.00 6.00 7.79
CA SER A 166 -6.17 7.02 8.49
C SER A 166 -5.19 7.76 7.58
N CYS A 167 -4.99 7.31 6.34
CA CYS A 167 -4.13 7.93 5.34
C CYS A 167 -4.96 8.30 4.11
N LYS A 168 -4.70 9.48 3.52
CA LYS A 168 -5.51 10.02 2.42
C LYS A 168 -5.06 9.58 1.02
N ASP A 169 -3.77 9.26 0.86
CA ASP A 169 -3.11 9.02 -0.43
C ASP A 169 -3.10 7.56 -0.93
N PRO A 170 -3.12 6.51 -0.07
CA PRO A 170 -3.15 5.12 -0.55
C PRO A 170 -4.52 4.73 -1.11
N ALA A 171 -4.54 4.21 -2.35
CA ALA A 171 -5.70 3.51 -2.89
C ALA A 171 -5.67 2.03 -2.45
N LEU A 172 -6.78 1.53 -1.90
CA LEU A 172 -6.95 0.10 -1.60
C LEU A 172 -7.68 -0.64 -2.74
N GLY A 173 -7.43 -1.94 -2.81
CA GLY A 173 -8.04 -2.86 -3.78
C GLY A 173 -7.42 -4.25 -3.64
N PRO A 174 -7.76 -5.20 -4.53
CA PRO A 174 -7.09 -6.50 -4.56
C PRO A 174 -5.58 -6.32 -4.85
N THR A 175 -4.77 -7.15 -4.21
CA THR A 175 -3.32 -7.25 -4.41
C THR A 175 -2.96 -8.63 -4.95
N ALA A 176 -1.86 -8.72 -5.69
CA ALA A 176 -1.39 -10.00 -6.23
C ALA A 176 -1.01 -11.00 -5.11
N ILE A 177 -0.45 -10.52 -3.99
CA ILE A 177 -0.13 -11.37 -2.83
C ILE A 177 -1.40 -11.99 -2.28
N MET A 178 -2.44 -11.17 -2.02
CA MET A 178 -3.71 -11.66 -1.49
C MET A 178 -4.46 -12.56 -2.48
N ALA A 179 -4.33 -12.33 -3.79
CA ALA A 179 -4.88 -13.22 -4.82
C ALA A 179 -4.23 -14.61 -4.79
N ILE A 180 -2.89 -14.69 -4.71
CA ILE A 180 -2.15 -15.95 -4.63
C ILE A 180 -2.43 -16.66 -3.29
N MET A 181 -2.41 -15.93 -2.17
CA MET A 181 -2.74 -16.49 -0.86
C MET A 181 -4.18 -17.00 -0.79
N THR A 182 -5.13 -16.34 -1.46
CA THR A 182 -6.51 -16.85 -1.62
C THR A 182 -6.49 -18.14 -2.44
N ARG A 183 -5.85 -18.14 -3.62
CA ARG A 183 -5.72 -19.30 -4.52
C ARG A 183 -5.20 -20.54 -3.80
N GLU A 184 -4.12 -20.40 -3.04
CA GLU A 184 -3.44 -21.48 -2.35
C GLU A 184 -4.29 -22.10 -1.22
N ASN A 185 -5.20 -21.34 -0.60
CA ASN A 185 -6.04 -21.82 0.51
C ASN A 185 -7.47 -22.23 0.12
N ILE A 186 -7.99 -21.81 -1.04
CA ILE A 186 -9.35 -22.22 -1.50
C ILE A 186 -9.36 -23.51 -2.34
N HIS A 187 -8.21 -24.04 -2.75
CA HIS A 187 -8.06 -25.33 -3.46
C HIS A 187 -9.09 -25.61 -4.58
N ASP A 188 -9.36 -24.63 -5.46
CA ASP A 188 -10.38 -24.70 -6.53
C ASP A 188 -11.85 -24.90 -6.08
N MET A 189 -12.16 -24.86 -4.78
CA MET A 189 -13.51 -25.10 -4.21
C MET A 189 -14.54 -23.98 -4.47
N GLY A 190 -14.27 -23.07 -5.44
CA GLY A 190 -15.19 -22.03 -5.88
C GLY A 190 -15.16 -20.72 -5.06
N PRO A 191 -15.97 -19.72 -5.47
CA PRO A 191 -15.94 -18.38 -4.90
C PRO A 191 -16.44 -18.31 -3.45
N GLU A 192 -17.33 -19.22 -3.04
CA GLU A 192 -17.92 -19.21 -1.69
C GLU A 192 -16.85 -19.38 -0.60
N PHE A 193 -15.83 -20.22 -0.85
CA PHE A 193 -14.69 -20.38 0.05
C PHE A 193 -13.83 -19.13 0.14
N ALA A 194 -13.68 -18.37 -0.95
CA ALA A 194 -12.95 -17.10 -0.94
C ALA A 194 -13.71 -16.00 -0.18
N ILE A 195 -15.05 -15.95 -0.31
CA ILE A 195 -15.91 -15.03 0.44
C ILE A 195 -15.87 -15.36 1.94
N LEU A 196 -15.96 -16.64 2.31
CA LEU A 196 -15.84 -17.06 3.71
C LEU A 196 -14.45 -16.78 4.29
N LEU A 197 -13.38 -17.08 3.54
CA LEU A 197 -12.00 -16.76 3.94
C LEU A 197 -11.81 -15.25 4.16
N CYS A 198 -12.37 -14.40 3.28
CA CYS A 198 -12.34 -12.96 3.42
C CYS A 198 -13.09 -12.48 4.68
N PHE A 199 -14.26 -13.06 4.97
CA PHE A 199 -15.04 -12.75 6.17
C PHE A 199 -14.31 -13.15 7.46
N ILE A 200 -13.77 -14.37 7.52
CA ILE A 200 -12.99 -14.85 8.68
C ILE A 200 -11.71 -14.01 8.85
N THR A 201 -11.02 -13.67 7.74
CA THR A 201 -9.87 -12.75 7.72
C THR A 201 -10.23 -11.41 8.39
N GLY A 202 -11.37 -10.82 8.03
CA GLY A 202 -11.87 -9.59 8.65
C GLY A 202 -12.15 -9.73 10.14
N ILE A 203 -12.76 -10.83 10.59
CA ILE A 203 -13.00 -11.12 12.01
C ILE A 203 -11.68 -11.22 12.78
N VAL A 204 -10.70 -11.97 12.26
CA VAL A 204 -9.40 -12.15 12.91
C VAL A 204 -8.63 -10.83 12.97
N GLN A 205 -8.70 -9.99 11.93
CA GLN A 205 -8.13 -8.64 11.95
C GLN A 205 -8.81 -7.70 12.96
N LEU A 206 -10.13 -7.78 13.11
CA LEU A 206 -10.86 -7.03 14.14
C LEU A 206 -10.45 -7.49 15.54
N ILE A 207 -10.34 -8.80 15.78
CA ILE A 207 -9.85 -9.37 17.06
C ILE A 207 -8.43 -8.87 17.36
N MET A 208 -7.52 -8.92 16.38
CA MET A 208 -6.15 -8.37 16.54
C MET A 208 -6.16 -6.85 16.85
N GLY A 209 -7.06 -6.10 16.20
CA GLY A 209 -7.24 -4.66 16.43
C GLY A 209 -7.84 -4.31 17.80
N PHE A 210 -8.72 -5.16 18.35
CA PHE A 210 -9.23 -5.02 19.72
C PHE A 210 -8.21 -5.43 20.78
N ALA A 211 -7.45 -6.49 20.53
CA ALA A 211 -6.32 -6.94 21.35
C ALA A 211 -5.10 -6.00 21.31
N GLN A 212 -5.17 -4.91 20.54
CA GLN A 212 -4.11 -3.91 20.35
C GLN A 212 -2.76 -4.50 19.87
N LEU A 213 -2.81 -5.62 19.12
CA LEU A 213 -1.63 -6.25 18.49
C LEU A 213 -0.91 -5.37 17.45
N GLY A 214 -1.35 -4.12 17.28
CA GLY A 214 -0.62 -3.08 16.57
C GLY A 214 0.78 -2.78 17.11
N PHE A 215 1.14 -3.20 18.34
CA PHE A 215 2.53 -3.13 18.81
C PHE A 215 3.47 -4.07 18.02
N LEU A 216 2.94 -5.15 17.44
CA LEU A 216 3.71 -6.11 16.63
C LEU A 216 4.28 -5.47 15.35
N ILE A 217 3.71 -4.33 14.94
CA ILE A 217 4.09 -3.53 13.77
C ILE A 217 5.46 -2.86 13.95
N ASP A 218 5.84 -2.58 15.20
CA ASP A 218 7.10 -1.93 15.56
C ASP A 218 8.25 -2.95 15.66
N PHE A 219 7.93 -4.23 15.89
CA PHE A 219 8.89 -5.34 15.80
C PHE A 219 9.23 -5.75 14.35
N ILE A 220 8.50 -5.26 13.35
CA ILE A 220 8.81 -5.48 11.92
C ILE A 220 9.94 -4.54 11.50
N SER A 221 11.17 -5.05 11.56
CA SER A 221 12.38 -4.31 11.22
C SER A 221 12.45 -3.91 9.73
N GLY A 222 13.23 -2.87 9.43
CA GLY A 222 13.49 -2.40 8.06
C GLY A 222 13.95 -3.52 7.11
N PRO A 223 14.96 -4.33 7.48
CA PRO A 223 15.41 -5.47 6.68
C PRO A 223 14.31 -6.51 6.40
N VAL A 224 13.44 -6.81 7.38
CA VAL A 224 12.32 -7.75 7.17
C VAL A 224 11.30 -7.19 6.17
N SER A 225 10.95 -5.91 6.28
CA SER A 225 10.06 -5.27 5.30
C SER A 225 10.68 -5.21 3.91
N ALA A 226 11.99 -4.92 3.79
CA ALA A 226 12.70 -4.90 2.51
C ALA A 226 12.76 -6.29 1.86
N GLY A 227 13.07 -7.33 2.65
CA GLY A 227 13.05 -8.73 2.21
C GLY A 227 11.65 -9.16 1.74
N PHE A 228 10.61 -8.86 2.53
CA PHE A 228 9.22 -9.13 2.15
C PHE A 228 8.83 -8.46 0.83
N THR A 229 9.11 -7.15 0.65
CA THR A 229 8.80 -6.45 -0.61
C THR A 229 9.60 -6.98 -1.80
N SER A 230 10.81 -7.49 -1.58
CA SER A 230 11.65 -8.06 -2.65
C SER A 230 11.15 -9.45 -3.08
N ALA A 231 10.82 -10.31 -2.11
CA ALA A 231 10.19 -11.60 -2.37
C ALA A 231 8.83 -11.44 -3.04
N ALA A 232 8.00 -10.49 -2.57
CA ALA A 232 6.73 -10.14 -3.20
C ALA A 232 6.91 -9.70 -4.65
N ALA A 233 7.88 -8.84 -4.97
CA ALA A 233 8.14 -8.42 -6.35
C ALA A 233 8.51 -9.60 -7.27
N ILE A 234 9.28 -10.58 -6.77
CA ILE A 234 9.63 -11.81 -7.51
C ILE A 234 8.39 -12.69 -7.71
N VAL A 235 7.60 -12.95 -6.65
CA VAL A 235 6.36 -13.73 -6.72
C VAL A 235 5.35 -13.09 -7.68
N ILE A 236 5.23 -11.76 -7.67
CA ILE A 236 4.39 -11.01 -8.60
C ILE A 236 4.87 -11.20 -10.03
N ALA A 237 6.16 -10.96 -10.32
CA ALA A 237 6.72 -11.13 -11.67
C ALA A 237 6.54 -12.56 -12.19
N THR A 238 6.75 -13.57 -11.36
CA THR A 238 6.49 -14.98 -11.68
C THR A 238 5.00 -15.21 -11.98
N SER A 239 4.08 -14.73 -11.12
CA SER A 239 2.64 -14.98 -11.30
C SER A 239 2.05 -14.42 -12.60
N GLN A 240 2.59 -13.31 -13.11
CA GLN A 240 2.15 -12.68 -14.36
C GLN A 240 2.76 -13.34 -15.61
N LEU A 241 3.81 -14.16 -15.47
CA LEU A 241 4.53 -14.73 -16.62
C LEU A 241 3.66 -15.74 -17.41
N LYS A 242 2.73 -16.43 -16.75
CA LYS A 242 1.77 -17.33 -17.42
C LYS A 242 0.83 -16.54 -18.35
N ASP A 243 0.37 -15.37 -17.89
CA ASP A 243 -0.61 -14.56 -18.59
C ASP A 243 0.08 -13.77 -19.72
N LEU A 244 1.32 -13.31 -19.49
CA LEU A 244 2.18 -12.69 -20.51
C LEU A 244 2.50 -13.63 -21.69
N LEU A 245 2.63 -14.95 -21.44
CA LEU A 245 2.92 -15.97 -22.45
C LEU A 245 1.66 -16.68 -22.99
N GLY A 246 0.48 -16.35 -22.45
CA GLY A 246 -0.79 -16.97 -22.82
C GLY A 246 -0.90 -18.47 -22.48
N ILE A 247 -0.24 -18.96 -21.43
CA ILE A 247 -0.19 -20.39 -21.04
C ILE A 247 -1.00 -20.69 -19.77
N ASN A 248 -1.66 -21.86 -19.70
CA ASN A 248 -2.52 -22.22 -18.58
C ASN A 248 -1.79 -23.05 -17.51
N ILE A 249 -0.96 -22.40 -16.70
CA ILE A 249 -0.26 -23.04 -15.59
C ILE A 249 -1.20 -23.21 -14.37
N LYS A 250 -1.30 -24.44 -13.86
CA LYS A 250 -2.07 -24.83 -12.67
C LYS A 250 -1.13 -25.29 -11.55
N ALA A 251 -0.29 -24.37 -11.09
CA ALA A 251 0.64 -24.59 -9.99
C ALA A 251 0.20 -23.82 -8.73
N ASN A 252 0.08 -24.54 -7.61
CA ASN A 252 -0.29 -23.98 -6.29
C ASN A 252 0.96 -23.76 -5.41
N SER A 253 2.13 -23.53 -6.02
CA SER A 253 3.42 -23.34 -5.32
C SER A 253 4.44 -22.72 -6.27
N PHE A 254 5.29 -21.81 -5.76
CA PHE A 254 6.30 -21.09 -6.55
C PHE A 254 7.23 -22.02 -7.35
N ILE A 255 7.76 -23.09 -6.74
CA ILE A 255 8.67 -24.01 -7.43
C ILE A 255 7.95 -24.84 -8.52
N GLY A 256 6.72 -25.30 -8.24
CA GLY A 256 5.91 -26.04 -9.21
C GLY A 256 5.45 -25.18 -10.39
N PHE A 257 5.39 -23.85 -10.23
CA PHE A 257 5.14 -22.93 -11.35
C PHE A 257 6.30 -22.96 -12.35
N TRP A 258 7.54 -22.91 -11.89
CA TRP A 258 8.72 -22.93 -12.76
C TRP A 258 8.90 -24.29 -13.46
N ASP A 259 8.56 -25.38 -12.78
CA ASP A 259 8.54 -26.73 -13.36
C ASP A 259 7.47 -26.87 -14.47
N GLN A 260 6.22 -26.50 -14.17
CA GLN A 260 5.14 -26.49 -15.18
C GLN A 260 5.46 -25.52 -16.34
N LEU A 261 6.06 -24.37 -16.08
CA LEU A 261 6.50 -23.42 -17.11
C LEU A 261 7.55 -24.05 -18.05
N ALA A 262 8.52 -24.78 -17.51
CA ALA A 262 9.53 -25.47 -18.31
C ALA A 262 8.92 -26.56 -19.21
N MET A 263 7.91 -27.29 -18.72
CA MET A 263 7.19 -28.29 -19.52
C MET A 263 6.34 -27.65 -20.63
N HIS A 264 5.55 -26.60 -20.30
CA HIS A 264 4.61 -25.96 -21.22
C HIS A 264 5.25 -24.84 -22.08
N ILE A 265 6.58 -24.70 -22.08
CA ILE A 265 7.31 -23.67 -22.85
C ILE A 265 7.09 -23.78 -24.38
N ARG A 266 6.60 -24.93 -24.85
CA ARG A 266 6.21 -25.17 -26.25
C ARG A 266 4.77 -24.76 -26.59
N GLU A 267 3.94 -24.45 -25.58
CA GLU A 267 2.54 -24.04 -25.74
C GLU A 267 2.35 -22.52 -25.69
N ILE A 268 3.45 -21.76 -25.70
CA ILE A 268 3.44 -20.29 -25.68
C ILE A 268 2.62 -19.77 -26.86
N SER A 269 1.60 -18.96 -26.54
CA SER A 269 0.78 -18.29 -27.54
C SER A 269 1.59 -17.15 -28.15
N VAL A 270 1.97 -17.29 -29.42
CA VAL A 270 2.77 -16.26 -30.13
C VAL A 270 2.04 -14.92 -30.17
N GLY A 271 0.71 -14.92 -30.29
CA GLY A 271 -0.09 -13.70 -30.23
C GLY A 271 -0.05 -13.04 -28.86
N ASP A 272 -0.41 -13.77 -27.79
CA ASP A 272 -0.41 -13.20 -26.43
C ASP A 272 1.00 -12.72 -26.02
N GLY A 273 2.04 -13.51 -26.32
CA GLY A 273 3.44 -13.17 -26.05
C GLY A 273 3.92 -11.93 -26.80
N THR A 274 3.63 -11.80 -28.09
CA THR A 274 4.03 -10.61 -28.86
C THR A 274 3.27 -9.37 -28.44
N LEU A 275 1.95 -9.48 -28.17
CA LEU A 275 1.13 -8.39 -27.65
C LEU A 275 1.64 -7.94 -26.28
N GLY A 276 1.88 -8.87 -25.36
CA GLY A 276 2.36 -8.59 -24.00
C GLY A 276 3.73 -7.90 -23.97
N ILE A 277 4.69 -8.41 -24.74
CA ILE A 277 6.04 -7.80 -24.86
C ILE A 277 5.94 -6.40 -25.49
N THR A 278 5.13 -6.22 -26.53
CA THR A 278 4.91 -4.91 -27.16
C THR A 278 4.29 -3.92 -26.19
N CYS A 279 3.28 -4.34 -25.40
CA CYS A 279 2.68 -3.50 -24.37
C CYS A 279 3.67 -3.12 -23.28
N MET A 280 4.53 -4.03 -22.83
CA MET A 280 5.60 -3.74 -21.87
C MET A 280 6.58 -2.70 -22.41
N ILE A 281 7.01 -2.83 -23.67
CA ILE A 281 7.91 -1.86 -24.32
C ILE A 281 7.22 -0.49 -24.40
N VAL A 282 5.96 -0.42 -24.84
CA VAL A 282 5.19 0.83 -24.92
C VAL A 282 5.04 1.48 -23.54
N LEU A 283 4.69 0.73 -22.49
CA LEU A 283 4.59 1.26 -21.12
C LEU A 283 5.92 1.82 -20.59
N LEU A 284 7.05 1.18 -20.91
CA LEU A 284 8.38 1.66 -20.54
C LEU A 284 8.79 2.92 -21.33
N LEU A 285 8.45 3.01 -22.62
CA LEU A 285 8.64 4.21 -23.43
C LEU A 285 7.79 5.37 -22.92
N LEU A 286 6.48 5.17 -22.70
CA LEU A 286 5.56 6.18 -22.15
C LEU A 286 5.97 6.66 -20.75
N ARG A 287 6.60 5.79 -19.94
CA ARG A 287 7.24 6.18 -18.68
C ARG A 287 8.44 7.10 -18.92
N LYS A 288 9.37 6.72 -19.82
CA LYS A 288 10.57 7.50 -20.14
C LYS A 288 10.27 8.86 -20.77
N MET A 289 9.13 9.03 -21.45
CA MET A 289 8.72 10.35 -21.98
C MET A 289 8.62 11.44 -20.90
N LYS A 290 8.35 11.08 -19.64
CA LYS A 290 8.30 12.03 -18.52
C LYS A 290 9.66 12.67 -18.23
N ASP A 291 10.75 11.96 -18.52
CA ASP A 291 12.11 12.39 -18.25
C ASP A 291 12.66 13.31 -19.37
N ILE A 292 11.95 13.43 -20.49
CA ILE A 292 12.27 14.32 -21.60
C ILE A 292 11.81 15.75 -21.24
N GLN A 293 12.72 16.55 -20.69
CA GLN A 293 12.45 17.95 -20.38
C GLN A 293 12.34 18.77 -21.68
N ILE A 294 11.15 19.34 -21.94
CA ILE A 294 10.92 20.24 -23.08
C ILE A 294 10.92 21.70 -22.62
N GLY A 295 11.76 22.51 -23.27
CA GLY A 295 12.02 23.91 -22.94
C GLY A 295 13.06 24.10 -21.82
N PRO A 296 13.50 25.35 -21.58
CA PRO A 296 14.50 25.70 -20.55
C PRO A 296 14.06 25.29 -19.14
N LEU A 297 14.99 25.32 -18.17
CA LEU A 297 14.68 24.97 -16.78
C LEU A 297 13.71 25.97 -16.13
N ASP A 298 13.85 27.25 -16.45
CA ASP A 298 13.03 28.33 -15.90
C ASP A 298 11.59 28.36 -16.46
N ALA A 299 10.62 28.41 -15.55
CA ALA A 299 9.20 28.42 -15.90
C ALA A 299 8.72 29.71 -16.57
N LYS A 300 9.45 30.83 -16.38
CA LYS A 300 9.10 32.14 -16.96
C LYS A 300 9.19 32.13 -18.50
N ASP A 301 10.25 31.56 -19.06
CA ASP A 301 10.59 31.70 -20.48
C ASP A 301 9.95 30.63 -21.38
N LYS A 302 9.21 29.67 -20.81
CA LYS A 302 8.49 28.65 -21.59
C LYS A 302 7.34 29.27 -22.38
N THR A 303 7.43 29.20 -23.70
CA THR A 303 6.35 29.64 -24.61
C THR A 303 5.07 28.84 -24.39
N THR A 304 3.91 29.42 -24.74
CA THR A 304 2.59 28.79 -24.55
C THR A 304 2.51 27.39 -25.19
N GLY A 305 3.13 27.20 -26.36
CA GLY A 305 3.23 25.89 -27.01
C GLY A 305 4.07 24.88 -26.21
N GLN A 306 5.23 25.29 -25.67
CA GLN A 306 6.05 24.42 -24.81
C GLN A 306 5.31 24.03 -23.51
N ARG A 307 4.55 24.97 -22.92
CA ARG A 307 3.69 24.69 -21.76
C ARG A 307 2.62 23.65 -22.11
N MET A 308 1.89 23.84 -23.22
CA MET A 308 0.87 22.90 -23.69
C MET A 308 1.43 21.50 -23.96
N VAL A 309 2.56 21.39 -24.69
CA VAL A 309 3.22 20.11 -24.97
C VAL A 309 3.70 19.44 -23.67
N SER A 310 4.28 20.20 -22.73
CA SER A 310 4.68 19.66 -21.42
C SER A 310 3.50 19.14 -20.61
N SER A 311 2.34 19.80 -20.66
CA SER A 311 1.12 19.33 -20.00
C SER A 311 0.57 18.05 -20.65
N ILE A 312 0.60 17.97 -21.98
CA ILE A 312 0.16 16.79 -22.73
C ILE A 312 1.06 15.58 -22.44
N ILE A 313 2.38 15.74 -22.44
CA ILE A 313 3.33 14.65 -22.12
C ILE A 313 3.14 14.17 -20.67
N TRP A 314 2.95 15.09 -19.72
CA TRP A 314 2.65 14.75 -18.33
C TRP A 314 1.35 13.94 -18.20
N LEU A 315 0.28 14.34 -18.91
CA LEU A 315 -1.00 13.65 -18.92
C LEU A 315 -0.87 12.25 -19.54
N ILE A 316 -0.25 12.12 -20.72
CA ILE A 316 -0.05 10.84 -21.41
C ILE A 316 0.80 9.89 -20.56
N SER A 317 1.89 10.37 -19.96
CA SER A 317 2.74 9.53 -19.10
C SER A 317 2.02 9.10 -17.82
N THR A 318 1.12 9.93 -17.30
CA THR A 318 0.28 9.59 -16.13
C THR A 318 -0.80 8.56 -16.49
N ALA A 319 -1.49 8.76 -17.61
CA ALA A 319 -2.56 7.89 -18.11
C ALA A 319 -2.07 6.62 -18.86
N ARG A 320 -0.76 6.40 -18.97
CA ARG A 320 -0.14 5.33 -19.79
C ARG A 320 -0.78 3.94 -19.67
N ASN A 321 -1.19 3.54 -18.46
CA ASN A 321 -1.83 2.24 -18.22
C ASN A 321 -3.19 2.16 -18.92
N ILE A 322 -3.99 3.22 -18.80
CA ILE A 322 -5.33 3.34 -19.39
C ILE A 322 -5.22 3.37 -20.91
N ILE A 323 -4.27 4.14 -21.45
CA ILE A 323 -4.03 4.26 -22.90
C ILE A 323 -3.74 2.88 -23.51
N VAL A 324 -2.84 2.11 -22.89
CA VAL A 324 -2.50 0.76 -23.38
C VAL A 324 -3.68 -0.20 -23.24
N VAL A 325 -4.40 -0.21 -22.11
CA VAL A 325 -5.55 -1.10 -21.90
C VAL A 325 -6.69 -0.80 -22.88
N VAL A 326 -7.03 0.47 -23.10
CA VAL A 326 -8.08 0.86 -24.07
C VAL A 326 -7.66 0.52 -25.50
N PHE A 327 -6.39 0.73 -25.86
CA PHE A 327 -5.86 0.34 -27.18
C PHE A 327 -5.90 -1.17 -27.41
N CYS A 328 -5.51 -1.98 -26.41
CA CYS A 328 -5.60 -3.44 -26.49
C CYS A 328 -7.05 -3.94 -26.55
N ALA A 329 -7.98 -3.31 -25.83
CA ALA A 329 -9.40 -3.63 -25.91
C ALA A 329 -9.99 -3.32 -27.29
N ALA A 330 -9.61 -2.17 -27.88
CA ALA A 330 -10.01 -1.81 -29.25
C ALA A 330 -9.45 -2.78 -30.30
N LEU A 331 -8.16 -3.14 -30.21
CA LEU A 331 -7.58 -4.18 -31.06
C LEU A 331 -8.29 -5.53 -30.89
N GLY A 332 -8.53 -5.97 -29.65
CA GLY A 332 -9.23 -7.22 -29.36
C GLY A 332 -10.66 -7.25 -29.94
N TYR A 333 -11.37 -6.12 -29.92
CA TYR A 333 -12.66 -5.97 -30.59
C TYR A 333 -12.53 -6.11 -32.12
N MET A 334 -11.59 -5.38 -32.74
CA MET A 334 -11.38 -5.43 -34.20
C MET A 334 -11.01 -6.84 -34.68
N TYR A 335 -10.10 -7.54 -33.99
CA TYR A 335 -9.75 -8.93 -34.34
C TYR A 335 -10.92 -9.90 -34.14
N LYS A 336 -11.78 -9.68 -33.13
CA LYS A 336 -13.01 -10.46 -32.92
C LYS A 336 -14.02 -10.29 -34.04
N GLU A 337 -14.17 -9.07 -34.56
CA GLU A 337 -15.06 -8.78 -35.70
C GLU A 337 -14.54 -9.40 -37.01
N HIS A 338 -13.22 -9.49 -37.19
CA HIS A 338 -12.58 -10.16 -38.34
C HIS A 338 -12.45 -11.69 -38.18
N GLY A 339 -12.98 -12.29 -37.11
CA GLY A 339 -13.02 -13.74 -36.88
C GLY A 339 -11.68 -14.41 -36.52
N ASN A 340 -10.54 -13.81 -36.88
CA ASN A 340 -9.20 -14.31 -36.54
C ASN A 340 -8.78 -13.80 -35.17
N LEU A 341 -8.78 -14.68 -34.16
CA LEU A 341 -8.41 -14.34 -32.78
C LEU A 341 -7.02 -14.93 -32.41
N PRO A 342 -5.92 -14.15 -32.52
CA PRO A 342 -4.59 -14.60 -32.11
C PRO A 342 -4.35 -14.46 -30.59
N PHE A 343 -5.30 -13.90 -29.82
CA PHE A 343 -5.16 -13.57 -28.40
C PHE A 343 -6.23 -14.28 -27.56
N LYS A 344 -5.89 -14.62 -26.32
CA LYS A 344 -6.82 -15.18 -25.33
C LYS A 344 -7.57 -14.05 -24.62
N LEU A 345 -8.87 -13.93 -24.93
CA LEU A 345 -9.74 -12.93 -24.27
C LEU A 345 -9.95 -13.26 -22.78
N SER A 346 -10.16 -12.21 -21.98
CA SER A 346 -10.64 -12.34 -20.61
C SER A 346 -12.01 -13.03 -20.57
N SER A 347 -12.27 -13.74 -19.46
CA SER A 347 -13.54 -14.40 -19.18
C SER A 347 -14.72 -13.41 -19.11
N HIS A 348 -15.93 -13.91 -19.39
CA HIS A 348 -17.14 -13.10 -19.43
C HIS A 348 -17.45 -12.48 -18.06
N VAL A 349 -17.52 -11.14 -18.02
CA VAL A 349 -17.90 -10.39 -16.82
C VAL A 349 -19.43 -10.23 -16.80
N GLU A 350 -20.10 -10.86 -15.84
CA GLU A 350 -21.54 -10.63 -15.64
C GLU A 350 -21.83 -9.19 -15.19
N SER A 351 -22.89 -8.61 -15.73
CA SER A 351 -23.32 -7.24 -15.42
C SER A 351 -24.33 -7.22 -14.27
N GLY A 352 -24.00 -6.52 -13.19
CA GLY A 352 -24.93 -6.30 -12.07
C GLY A 352 -24.22 -5.87 -10.79
N LEU A 353 -25.00 -5.78 -9.71
CA LEU A 353 -24.49 -5.78 -8.34
C LEU A 353 -24.82 -7.15 -7.71
N PRO A 354 -23.96 -7.70 -6.83
CA PRO A 354 -24.28 -8.93 -6.12
C PRO A 354 -25.45 -8.66 -5.17
N SER A 355 -26.42 -9.58 -5.11
CA SER A 355 -27.52 -9.47 -4.14
C SER A 355 -26.96 -9.51 -2.72
N PHE A 356 -27.32 -8.55 -1.88
CA PHE A 356 -26.86 -8.49 -0.49
C PHE A 356 -27.29 -9.74 0.29
N ARG A 357 -26.31 -10.50 0.77
CA ARG A 357 -26.47 -11.76 1.53
C ARG A 357 -25.42 -11.82 2.63
N PRO A 358 -25.64 -12.56 3.73
CA PRO A 358 -24.56 -12.96 4.62
C PRO A 358 -23.51 -13.80 3.88
N PRO A 359 -22.30 -13.96 4.43
CA PRO A 359 -21.30 -14.89 3.92
C PRO A 359 -21.86 -16.33 3.80
N PRO A 360 -21.34 -17.14 2.87
CA PRO A 360 -21.70 -18.54 2.73
C PRO A 360 -21.15 -19.36 3.91
N PHE A 361 -22.03 -19.71 4.86
CA PHE A 361 -21.72 -20.64 5.95
C PHE A 361 -21.95 -22.11 5.56
N GLU A 362 -22.49 -22.35 4.36
CA GLU A 362 -22.63 -23.65 3.72
C GLU A 362 -22.26 -23.49 2.23
N SER A 363 -21.66 -24.51 1.63
CA SER A 363 -21.34 -24.53 0.19
C SER A 363 -21.58 -25.90 -0.42
N ARG A 364 -21.77 -25.96 -1.74
CA ARG A 364 -21.91 -27.21 -2.51
C ARG A 364 -20.88 -27.24 -3.63
N VAL A 365 -20.00 -28.23 -3.60
CA VAL A 365 -18.92 -28.39 -4.58
C VAL A 365 -19.07 -29.77 -5.22
N GLY A 366 -19.58 -29.80 -6.45
CA GLY A 366 -20.05 -31.04 -7.07
C GLY A 366 -21.22 -31.64 -6.27
N ASN A 367 -21.04 -32.88 -5.80
CA ASN A 367 -22.06 -33.61 -5.02
C ASN A 367 -21.90 -33.45 -3.50
N GLU A 368 -20.82 -32.85 -2.99
CA GLU A 368 -20.59 -32.69 -1.54
C GLU A 368 -21.12 -31.35 -1.03
N THR A 369 -21.89 -31.40 0.07
CA THR A 369 -22.26 -30.25 0.90
C THR A 369 -21.23 -30.07 2.00
N TYR A 370 -20.61 -28.89 2.08
CA TYR A 370 -19.71 -28.52 3.17
C TYR A 370 -20.37 -27.54 4.13
N ASN A 371 -20.40 -27.89 5.40
CA ASN A 371 -20.83 -27.05 6.52
C ASN A 371 -19.71 -26.07 6.93
N PHE A 372 -20.04 -25.00 7.64
CA PHE A 372 -19.06 -23.98 8.08
C PHE A 372 -17.78 -24.55 8.71
N VAL A 373 -17.90 -25.56 9.58
CA VAL A 373 -16.74 -26.19 10.25
C VAL A 373 -15.85 -26.97 9.28
N GLU A 374 -16.45 -27.59 8.26
CA GLU A 374 -15.74 -28.30 7.19
C GLU A 374 -15.11 -27.31 6.21
N MET A 375 -15.82 -26.23 5.86
CA MET A 375 -15.25 -25.15 5.05
C MET A 375 -14.05 -24.52 5.76
N ALA A 376 -14.17 -24.23 7.06
CA ALA A 376 -13.09 -23.68 7.87
C ALA A 376 -11.91 -24.66 8.03
N SER A 377 -12.14 -25.97 8.20
CA SER A 377 -11.06 -26.95 8.30
C SER A 377 -10.32 -27.14 6.97
N LYS A 378 -11.02 -27.02 5.83
CA LYS A 378 -10.41 -27.02 4.48
C LYS A 378 -9.60 -25.75 4.20
N LEU A 379 -10.00 -24.58 4.73
CA LEU A 379 -9.21 -23.33 4.68
C LEU A 379 -7.97 -23.38 5.59
N GLY A 380 -7.93 -24.28 6.58
CA GLY A 380 -6.75 -24.65 7.35
C GLY A 380 -6.01 -23.47 7.99
N SER A 381 -4.69 -23.40 7.77
CA SER A 381 -3.83 -22.34 8.30
C SER A 381 -4.07 -20.97 7.66
N GLY A 382 -4.72 -20.91 6.49
CA GLY A 382 -5.08 -19.66 5.80
C GLY A 382 -5.88 -18.70 6.68
N ILE A 383 -6.73 -19.26 7.57
CA ILE A 383 -7.52 -18.51 8.57
C ILE A 383 -6.66 -17.59 9.46
N LEU A 384 -5.39 -17.93 9.70
CA LEU A 384 -4.45 -17.11 10.48
C LEU A 384 -3.37 -16.44 9.61
N VAL A 385 -2.88 -17.13 8.58
CA VAL A 385 -1.80 -16.62 7.71
C VAL A 385 -2.27 -15.46 6.85
N VAL A 386 -3.46 -15.56 6.23
CA VAL A 386 -4.01 -14.52 5.34
C VAL A 386 -4.26 -13.19 6.06
N PRO A 387 -4.93 -13.13 7.24
CA PRO A 387 -5.09 -11.86 7.96
C PRO A 387 -3.77 -11.25 8.46
N LEU A 388 -2.78 -12.06 8.83
CA LEU A 388 -1.46 -11.58 9.24
C LEU A 388 -0.67 -10.98 8.07
N LEU A 389 -0.64 -11.65 6.91
CA LEU A 389 0.01 -11.15 5.70
C LEU A 389 -0.68 -9.89 5.16
N SER A 390 -2.01 -9.83 5.20
CA SER A 390 -2.78 -8.64 4.84
C SER A 390 -2.46 -7.44 5.74
N ILE A 391 -2.25 -7.65 7.05
CA ILE A 391 -1.75 -6.60 7.95
C ILE A 391 -0.34 -6.17 7.55
N LEU A 392 0.59 -7.11 7.33
CA LEU A 392 1.98 -6.83 6.92
C LEU A 392 2.05 -6.03 5.60
N GLU A 393 1.26 -6.38 4.59
CA GLU A 393 1.21 -5.67 3.31
C GLU A 393 0.71 -4.22 3.49
N ASN A 394 -0.41 -4.02 4.18
CA ASN A 394 -0.95 -2.68 4.45
C ASN A 394 0.01 -1.80 5.26
N ILE A 395 0.75 -2.37 6.21
CA ILE A 395 1.81 -1.69 6.97
C ILE A 395 2.95 -1.26 6.04
N SER A 396 3.46 -2.17 5.21
CA SER A 396 4.58 -1.87 4.33
C SER A 396 4.21 -0.79 3.31
N LEU A 397 2.98 -0.81 2.79
CA LEU A 397 2.43 0.26 1.95
C LEU A 397 2.35 1.60 2.72
N ALA A 398 1.78 1.61 3.92
CA ALA A 398 1.67 2.83 4.72
C ALA A 398 3.05 3.43 5.09
N LYS A 399 3.99 2.60 5.57
CA LYS A 399 5.39 3.00 5.85
C LYS A 399 6.06 3.56 4.59
N PHE A 400 5.82 2.97 3.41
CA PHE A 400 6.33 3.46 2.13
C PHE A 400 5.75 4.83 1.75
N PHE A 401 4.43 5.02 1.77
CA PHE A 401 3.79 6.29 1.43
C PHE A 401 4.24 7.43 2.36
N CYS A 402 4.29 7.19 3.68
CA CYS A 402 4.80 8.19 4.63
C CYS A 402 6.25 8.59 4.34
N LYS A 403 7.14 7.63 4.08
CA LYS A 403 8.55 7.92 3.73
C LYS A 403 8.68 8.65 2.38
N TRP A 404 7.86 8.29 1.39
CA TRP A 404 7.88 8.90 0.06
C TRP A 404 7.42 10.36 0.10
N ILE A 405 6.35 10.67 0.85
CA ILE A 405 5.87 12.03 1.06
C ILE A 405 6.94 12.88 1.75
N LEU A 406 7.57 12.39 2.81
CA LEU A 406 8.63 13.10 3.54
C LEU A 406 9.81 13.44 2.61
N HIS A 407 10.28 12.47 1.82
CA HIS A 407 11.38 12.65 0.88
C HIS A 407 10.99 13.58 -0.30
N PHE A 408 9.74 13.54 -0.76
CA PHE A 408 9.25 14.45 -1.80
C PHE A 408 9.18 15.90 -1.31
N TYR A 409 8.73 16.13 -0.07
CA TYR A 409 8.76 17.46 0.55
C TYR A 409 10.18 17.97 0.72
N PHE A 410 11.09 17.17 1.29
CA PHE A 410 12.49 17.57 1.51
C PHE A 410 13.20 17.95 0.20
N ARG A 411 13.00 17.15 -0.87
CA ARG A 411 13.52 17.46 -2.22
C ARG A 411 12.91 18.72 -2.85
N ARG A 412 11.82 19.26 -2.30
CA ARG A 412 11.14 20.49 -2.74
C ARG A 412 11.41 21.71 -1.85
N THR A 413 12.14 21.53 -0.75
CA THR A 413 12.64 22.61 0.12
C THR A 413 14.17 22.79 0.03
N CYS A 414 14.87 21.84 -0.60
CA CYS A 414 16.31 21.93 -0.89
C CYS A 414 16.60 22.27 -2.37
N VAL A 415 15.62 22.86 -3.07
CA VAL A 415 15.68 23.41 -4.44
C VAL A 415 14.83 24.67 -4.46
#